data_AF-A0A9D4UAL3-F1
#
_entry.id   AF-A0A9D4UAL3-F1
#
_cell.length_a   1.000
_cell.length_b   1.000
_cell.length_c   1.000
_cell.angle_alpha   90.00
_cell.angle_beta   90.00
_cell.angle_gamma   90.00
#
_symmetry.space_group_name_H-M   'P 1'
#
loop_
_entity.id
_entity.type
_entity.pdbx_description
1 polymer ?
#
loop_
_entity_poly.entity_id
_entity_poly.type
_entity_poly.pdbx_seq_one_letter_code
_entity_poly.pdbx_strand_id
1 'polypeptide(L)'
;MLELCAFTGSVKILPLFYQSSPLDLKCQTNLDKWRTTWRKYAMQDPNRINALKLEQALHGLCAREGLIFDPSHGELAYLENIVSAISKVIPPAVHYDELGINGKERLCKVIVAKFEELESIALQPSCSPLQSRVCILGMYGLPGSGKSTLSKCLCNHYSTNLHGKALYLNLPTNITDDKLVDVCKKLVPRLSIYHNKVDLTNVSELEQMYSILSSHKLQSSKVFLVVDNIVEETIHFVQRLMGVVVGAGSKVLLVARTYNLIHRLLHGPHINSPCVYDSVRVPNVNNEEALRILLQSRDCVSLANSCALDNLPPRHKQMLEEVVSMSGFHNSKVYLPLVLKLMGAQLGQYKLDVYDRWRVNMERFGTQVQRCKKQAIMDLVKDSFTKLSSHLQFLFLDIALFIIPSVGIFTCT
;
A
#
# COMPACT_ATOMS: atom_id res chain seq x y z
N MET A 1 -9.04 31.66 -3.52
CA MET A 1 -10.15 30.73 -3.23
C MET A 1 -9.87 29.45 -4.00
N LEU A 2 -9.88 28.30 -3.35
CA LEU A 2 -9.83 27.01 -4.06
C LEU A 2 -11.26 26.48 -4.18
N GLU A 3 -11.71 26.31 -5.42
CA GLU A 3 -12.93 25.57 -5.72
C GLU A 3 -12.58 24.08 -5.76
N LEU A 4 -13.21 23.30 -4.88
CA LEU A 4 -12.99 21.87 -4.75
C LEU A 4 -14.26 21.15 -5.20
N CYS A 5 -14.26 20.59 -6.40
CA CYS A 5 -15.36 19.75 -6.87
C CYS A 5 -15.32 18.40 -6.17
N ALA A 6 -16.29 18.15 -5.28
CA ALA A 6 -16.55 16.81 -4.78
C ALA A 6 -17.26 15.98 -5.85
N PHE A 7 -17.01 14.67 -5.85
CA PHE A 7 -17.54 13.66 -6.79
C PHE A 7 -19.09 13.57 -6.83
N THR A 8 -19.80 14.33 -5.97
CA THR A 8 -21.26 14.34 -5.81
C THR A 8 -21.97 15.49 -6.55
N GLY A 9 -21.27 16.29 -7.35
CA GLY A 9 -21.86 17.41 -8.11
C GLY A 9 -22.11 18.69 -7.30
N SER A 10 -21.81 18.70 -6.00
CA SER A 10 -21.81 19.91 -5.16
C SER A 10 -20.39 20.47 -5.01
N VAL A 11 -20.17 21.70 -5.48
CA VAL A 11 -18.88 22.41 -5.31
C VAL A 11 -18.68 22.75 -3.83
N LYS A 12 -17.58 22.27 -3.24
CA LYS A 12 -17.13 22.69 -1.91
C LYS A 12 -16.13 23.83 -2.09
N ILE A 13 -16.27 24.89 -1.30
CA ILE A 13 -15.38 26.05 -1.35
C ILE A 13 -14.64 26.11 -0.03
N LEU A 14 -13.31 26.13 -0.09
CA LEU A 14 -12.43 26.34 1.05
C LEU A 14 -11.77 27.73 0.92
N PRO A 15 -12.19 28.72 1.73
CA PRO A 15 -11.53 30.03 1.78
C PRO A 15 -10.12 29.89 2.37
N LEU A 16 -9.17 30.57 1.74
CA LEU A 16 -7.77 30.65 2.18
C LEU A 16 -7.44 32.12 2.42
N PHE A 17 -7.05 32.44 3.64
CA PHE A 17 -6.74 33.79 4.08
C PHE A 17 -5.23 33.92 4.27
N TYR A 18 -4.56 34.43 3.24
CA TYR A 18 -3.13 34.71 3.28
C TYR A 18 -2.93 36.21 3.50
N GLN A 19 -2.21 36.59 4.56
CA GLN A 19 -2.01 37.99 4.98
C GLN A 19 -3.31 38.82 5.12
N SER A 20 -4.43 38.12 5.30
CA SER A 20 -5.77 38.65 5.47
C SER A 20 -6.49 37.81 6.49
N SER A 21 -7.62 38.29 6.98
CA SER A 21 -8.45 37.61 7.95
C SER A 21 -9.92 37.61 7.51
N PRO A 22 -10.74 36.69 8.05
CA PRO A 22 -12.19 36.76 7.88
C PRO A 22 -12.80 38.08 8.37
N LEU A 23 -12.14 38.77 9.30
CA LEU A 23 -12.57 40.07 9.82
C LEU A 23 -12.40 41.18 8.78
N ASP A 24 -11.39 41.09 7.90
CA ASP A 24 -11.20 42.04 6.82
C ASP A 24 -12.36 42.03 5.83
N LEU A 25 -13.02 40.87 5.67
CA LEU A 25 -14.23 40.74 4.87
C LEU A 25 -15.45 41.43 5.50
N LYS A 26 -15.42 41.70 6.81
CA LYS A 26 -16.47 42.40 7.56
C LYS A 26 -16.16 43.89 7.78
N CYS A 27 -14.95 44.33 7.44
CA CYS A 27 -14.51 45.72 7.63
C CYS A 27 -15.05 46.63 6.52
N GLN A 28 -15.90 47.59 6.88
CA GLN A 28 -16.58 48.49 5.93
C GLN A 28 -15.58 49.27 5.06
N THR A 29 -14.49 49.75 5.65
CA THR A 29 -13.44 50.50 4.94
C THR A 29 -12.75 49.66 3.86
N ASN A 30 -12.55 48.37 4.10
CA ASN A 30 -11.96 47.45 3.12
C ASN A 30 -12.97 47.10 2.03
N LEU A 31 -14.23 46.87 2.41
CA LEU A 31 -15.33 46.63 1.48
C LEU A 31 -15.50 47.78 0.49
N ASP A 32 -15.44 49.02 0.97
CA ASP A 32 -15.60 50.21 0.11
C ASP A 32 -14.43 50.38 -0.87
N LYS A 33 -13.21 50.04 -0.44
CA LYS A 33 -12.03 49.96 -1.33
C LYS A 33 -12.22 48.91 -2.42
N TRP A 34 -12.66 47.70 -2.06
CA TRP A 34 -12.89 46.63 -3.03
C TRP A 34 -14.03 46.95 -4.00
N ARG A 35 -15.16 47.50 -3.51
CA ARG A 35 -16.28 47.97 -4.34
C ARG A 35 -15.83 49.00 -5.38
N THR A 36 -15.01 49.96 -4.97
CA THR A 36 -14.47 50.99 -5.87
C THR A 36 -13.64 50.35 -6.98
N THR A 37 -12.75 49.42 -6.63
CA THR A 37 -11.91 48.69 -7.58
C THR A 37 -12.73 47.83 -8.53
N TRP A 38 -13.70 47.04 -8.03
CA TRP A 38 -14.54 46.19 -8.88
C TRP A 38 -15.45 46.98 -9.81
N ARG A 39 -15.99 48.12 -9.37
CA ARG A 39 -16.76 49.03 -10.24
C ARG A 39 -15.91 49.56 -11.39
N LYS A 40 -14.65 49.91 -11.12
CA LYS A 40 -13.70 50.32 -12.16
C LYS A 40 -13.46 49.20 -13.17
N TYR A 41 -13.28 47.95 -12.71
CA TYR A 41 -13.13 46.80 -13.61
C TYR A 41 -14.41 46.47 -14.40
N ALA A 42 -15.58 46.57 -13.77
CA ALA A 42 -16.87 46.37 -14.44
C ALA A 42 -17.15 47.43 -15.52
N MET A 43 -16.67 48.67 -15.35
CA MET A 43 -16.74 49.69 -16.40
C MET A 43 -15.82 49.38 -17.59
N GLN A 44 -14.69 48.72 -17.34
CA GLN A 44 -13.72 48.34 -18.37
C GLN A 44 -14.11 47.07 -19.12
N ASP A 45 -14.80 46.14 -18.47
CA ASP A 45 -15.27 44.88 -19.06
C ASP A 45 -16.66 44.48 -18.53
N PRO A 46 -17.72 45.20 -18.94
CA PRO A 46 -19.08 44.99 -18.42
C PRO A 46 -19.69 43.64 -18.84
N ASN A 47 -19.17 43.02 -19.90
CA ASN A 47 -19.66 41.73 -20.39
C ASN A 47 -19.16 40.56 -19.56
N ARG A 48 -17.98 40.67 -18.94
CA ARG A 48 -17.41 39.60 -18.10
C ARG A 48 -17.52 39.87 -16.60
N ILE A 49 -17.46 41.14 -16.18
CA ILE A 49 -17.34 41.51 -14.77
C ILE A 49 -18.63 42.18 -14.28
N ASN A 50 -19.30 41.51 -13.33
CA ASN A 50 -20.49 42.05 -12.67
C ASN A 50 -20.16 42.36 -11.20
N ALA A 51 -20.06 43.65 -10.87
CA ALA A 51 -19.71 44.10 -9.53
C ALA A 51 -20.72 43.68 -8.45
N LEU A 52 -22.03 43.65 -8.77
CA LEU A 52 -23.06 43.19 -7.84
C LEU A 52 -22.92 41.70 -7.50
N LYS A 53 -22.59 40.86 -8.50
CA LYS A 53 -22.33 39.43 -8.27
C LYS A 53 -21.09 39.20 -7.40
N LEU A 54 -20.02 39.99 -7.58
CA LEU A 54 -18.83 39.91 -6.74
C LEU A 54 -19.13 40.27 -5.28
N GLU A 55 -19.95 41.30 -5.06
CA GLU A 55 -20.38 41.71 -3.73
C GLU A 55 -21.23 40.64 -3.03
N GLN A 56 -22.18 40.03 -3.74
CA GLN A 56 -22.96 38.91 -3.23
C GLN A 56 -22.08 37.69 -2.90
N ALA A 57 -21.12 37.37 -3.77
CA ALA A 57 -20.18 36.27 -3.54
C ALA A 57 -19.31 36.51 -2.29
N LEU A 58 -18.91 37.76 -2.04
CA LEU A 58 -18.12 38.11 -0.87
C LEU A 58 -18.90 37.91 0.44
N HIS A 59 -20.17 38.32 0.48
CA HIS A 59 -21.05 38.02 1.62
C HIS A 59 -21.18 36.51 1.87
N GLY A 60 -21.27 35.72 0.80
CA GLY A 60 -21.27 34.25 0.88
C GLY A 60 -19.97 33.64 1.43
N LEU A 61 -18.83 34.33 1.31
CA LEU A 61 -17.55 33.91 1.89
C LEU A 61 -17.41 34.29 3.36
N CYS A 62 -17.95 35.44 3.79
CA CYS A 62 -17.91 35.88 5.20
C CYS A 62 -18.54 34.87 6.17
N ALA A 63 -19.50 34.07 5.69
CA ALA A 63 -20.19 33.07 6.47
C ALA A 63 -19.49 31.70 6.51
N ARG A 64 -18.36 31.53 5.79
CA ARG A 64 -17.64 30.25 5.70
C ARG A 64 -16.41 30.27 6.58
N GLU A 65 -16.18 29.15 7.26
CA GLU A 65 -14.89 28.88 7.89
C GLU A 65 -13.83 28.64 6.82
N GLY A 66 -12.65 29.22 7.02
CA GLY A 66 -11.51 29.11 6.12
C GLY A 66 -10.20 29.00 6.89
N LEU A 67 -9.13 28.66 6.19
CA LEU A 67 -7.80 28.55 6.78
C LEU A 67 -7.12 29.92 6.80
N ILE A 68 -6.55 30.27 7.94
CA ILE A 68 -5.83 31.54 8.14
C ILE A 68 -4.34 31.26 8.20
N PHE A 69 -3.56 32.04 7.45
CA PHE A 69 -2.12 32.02 7.53
C PHE A 69 -1.65 32.62 8.85
N ASP A 70 -0.93 31.81 9.64
CA ASP A 70 -0.25 32.27 10.85
C ASP A 70 1.25 32.43 10.58
N PRO A 71 1.79 33.66 10.60
CA PRO A 71 3.21 33.91 10.37
C PRO A 71 4.12 33.21 11.38
N SER A 72 3.65 32.93 12.60
CA SER A 72 4.45 32.28 13.65
C SER A 72 4.79 30.83 13.32
N HIS A 73 3.96 30.16 12.51
CA HIS A 73 4.15 28.78 12.07
C HIS A 73 4.81 28.67 10.68
N GLY A 74 4.88 29.77 9.94
CA GLY A 74 5.50 29.83 8.61
C GLY A 74 4.65 29.23 7.48
N GLU A 75 5.09 29.47 6.24
CA GLU A 75 4.31 29.10 5.04
C GLU A 75 4.17 27.59 4.83
N LEU A 76 5.19 26.81 5.19
CA LEU A 76 5.16 25.35 5.04
C LEU A 76 4.04 24.73 5.87
N ALA A 77 3.90 25.14 7.14
CA ALA A 77 2.85 24.65 8.01
C ALA A 77 1.46 25.03 7.48
N TYR A 78 1.31 26.24 6.94
CA TYR A 78 0.06 26.67 6.31
C TYR A 78 -0.30 25.83 5.10
N LEU A 79 0.66 25.52 4.23
CA LEU A 79 0.43 24.69 3.06
C LEU A 79 0.10 23.24 3.44
N GLU A 80 0.74 22.69 4.47
CA GLU A 80 0.39 21.37 5.02
C GLU A 80 -1.04 21.34 5.56
N ASN A 81 -1.49 22.41 6.22
CA ASN A 81 -2.88 22.54 6.69
C ASN A 81 -3.86 22.62 5.51
N ILE A 82 -3.51 23.32 4.43
CA ILE A 82 -4.30 23.37 3.20
C ILE A 82 -4.44 21.97 2.60
N VAL A 83 -3.33 21.25 2.41
CA VAL A 83 -3.33 19.90 1.85
C VAL A 83 -4.14 18.95 2.75
N SER A 84 -4.02 19.07 4.07
CA SER A 84 -4.82 18.32 5.03
C SER A 84 -6.32 18.59 4.87
N ALA A 85 -6.73 19.86 4.82
CA ALA A 85 -8.13 20.24 4.65
C ALA A 85 -8.71 19.78 3.31
N ILE A 86 -7.96 19.94 2.21
CA ILE A 86 -8.37 19.45 0.89
C ILE A 86 -8.55 17.94 0.90
N SER A 87 -7.60 17.19 1.49
CA SER A 87 -7.64 15.73 1.52
C SER A 87 -8.82 15.18 2.33
N LYS A 88 -9.30 15.92 3.34
CA LYS A 88 -10.53 15.58 4.07
C LYS A 88 -11.79 15.78 3.22
N VAL A 89 -11.76 16.77 2.33
CA VAL A 89 -12.88 17.15 1.46
C VAL A 89 -12.93 16.26 0.22
N ILE A 90 -11.78 16.01 -0.39
CA ILE A 90 -11.55 15.17 -1.55
C ILE A 90 -10.40 14.22 -1.17
N PRO A 91 -10.72 13.02 -0.68
CA PRO A 91 -9.71 12.02 -0.40
C PRO A 91 -8.86 11.76 -1.65
N PRO A 92 -7.53 11.56 -1.49
CA PRO A 92 -6.68 11.21 -2.61
C PRO A 92 -7.21 9.94 -3.28
N ALA A 93 -7.13 9.91 -4.61
CA ALA A 93 -7.56 8.74 -5.37
C ALA A 93 -6.83 7.49 -4.88
N VAL A 94 -7.59 6.43 -4.62
CA VAL A 94 -7.07 5.11 -4.28
C VAL A 94 -6.22 4.62 -5.45
N HIS A 95 -4.96 4.25 -5.21
CA HIS A 95 -4.01 3.91 -6.27
C HIS A 95 -4.09 2.46 -6.72
N TYR A 96 -4.65 1.59 -5.87
CA TYR A 96 -4.72 0.15 -6.14
C TYR A 96 -6.14 -0.35 -6.01
N ASP A 97 -6.58 -1.13 -7.00
CA ASP A 97 -7.87 -1.81 -6.94
C ASP A 97 -7.90 -2.81 -5.78
N GLU A 98 -8.95 -2.69 -4.95
CA GLU A 98 -9.18 -3.54 -3.80
C GLU A 98 -10.42 -4.43 -3.95
N LEU A 99 -11.09 -4.38 -5.09
CA LEU A 99 -12.25 -5.21 -5.37
C LEU A 99 -11.83 -6.69 -5.32
N GLY A 100 -12.60 -7.50 -4.59
CA GLY A 100 -12.34 -8.95 -4.47
C GLY A 100 -11.13 -9.35 -3.62
N ILE A 101 -10.60 -8.45 -2.77
CA ILE A 101 -9.56 -8.83 -1.79
C ILE A 101 -10.22 -9.28 -0.47
N ASN A 102 -10.41 -10.59 -0.31
CA ASN A 102 -10.97 -11.15 0.93
C ASN A 102 -9.98 -11.11 2.09
N GLY A 103 -10.51 -10.88 3.30
CA GLY A 103 -9.71 -10.81 4.52
C GLY A 103 -8.95 -9.49 4.69
N LYS A 104 -9.00 -8.57 3.72
CA LYS A 104 -8.21 -7.32 3.74
C LYS A 104 -8.36 -6.54 5.04
N GLU A 105 -9.57 -6.40 5.55
CA GLU A 105 -9.84 -5.58 6.73
C GLU A 105 -9.13 -6.15 7.97
N ARG A 106 -9.28 -7.46 8.21
CA ARG A 106 -8.62 -8.15 9.32
C ARG A 106 -7.10 -8.15 9.15
N LEU A 107 -6.61 -8.49 7.95
CA LEU A 107 -5.19 -8.58 7.67
C LEU A 107 -4.50 -7.21 7.77
N CYS A 108 -5.10 -6.14 7.25
CA CYS A 108 -4.60 -4.78 7.40
C CYS A 108 -4.60 -4.35 8.87
N LYS A 109 -5.68 -4.63 9.63
CA LYS A 109 -5.75 -4.32 11.08
C LYS A 109 -4.58 -4.90 11.86
N VAL A 110 -4.16 -6.13 11.57
CA VAL A 110 -2.98 -6.75 12.22
C VAL A 110 -1.70 -5.96 11.94
N ILE A 111 -1.49 -5.54 10.68
CA ILE A 111 -0.29 -4.78 10.31
C ILE A 111 -0.33 -3.34 10.85
N VAL A 112 -1.50 -2.71 10.86
CA VAL A 112 -1.69 -1.37 11.43
C VAL A 112 -1.43 -1.38 12.93
N ALA A 113 -1.96 -2.36 13.67
CA ALA A 113 -1.68 -2.53 15.09
C ALA A 113 -0.18 -2.68 15.38
N LYS A 114 0.56 -3.39 14.52
CA LYS A 114 2.02 -3.49 14.62
C LYS A 114 2.73 -2.15 14.44
N PHE A 115 2.24 -1.29 13.55
CA PHE A 115 2.77 0.07 13.44
C PHE A 115 2.42 0.92 14.66
N GLU A 116 1.21 0.79 15.22
CA GLU A 116 0.81 1.50 16.44
C GLU A 116 1.69 1.10 17.63
N GLU A 117 2.00 -0.20 17.77
CA GLU A 117 2.98 -0.71 18.76
C GLU A 117 4.34 -0.02 18.60
N LEU A 118 4.88 0.02 17.38
CA LEU A 118 6.16 0.69 17.09
C LEU A 118 6.13 2.19 17.42
N GLU A 119 5.02 2.87 17.10
CA GLU A 119 4.83 4.28 17.41
C GLU A 119 4.79 4.53 18.92
N SER A 120 4.09 3.69 19.69
CA SER A 120 4.10 3.81 21.14
C SER A 120 5.48 3.59 21.77
N ILE A 121 6.31 2.70 21.21
CA ILE A 121 7.72 2.54 21.61
C ILE A 121 8.53 3.79 21.24
N ALA A 122 8.29 4.36 20.05
CA ALA A 122 8.98 5.56 19.58
C ALA A 122 8.69 6.81 20.42
N LEU A 123 7.56 6.86 21.12
CA LEU A 123 7.10 7.99 21.94
C LEU A 123 7.52 7.89 23.42
N GLN A 124 8.23 6.84 23.84
CA GLN A 124 8.62 6.67 25.24
C GLN A 124 9.59 7.78 25.72
N PRO A 125 9.43 8.30 26.95
CA PRO A 125 10.18 9.47 27.46
C PRO A 125 11.68 9.22 27.69
N SER A 126 12.12 7.95 27.69
CA SER A 126 13.54 7.57 27.65
C SER A 126 14.21 7.91 26.31
N CYS A 127 13.42 8.26 25.31
CA CYS A 127 13.87 8.69 23.99
C CYS A 127 13.79 10.23 23.92
N SER A 128 14.81 10.88 23.37
CA SER A 128 14.88 12.34 23.31
C SER A 128 13.61 12.95 22.65
N PRO A 129 12.95 13.94 23.27
CA PRO A 129 11.62 14.44 22.88
C PRO A 129 11.59 15.22 21.55
N LEU A 130 12.74 15.41 20.89
CA LEU A 130 12.91 16.27 19.71
C LEU A 130 12.90 15.54 18.36
N GLN A 131 12.85 14.20 18.33
CA GLN A 131 12.85 13.43 17.07
C GLN A 131 11.82 12.31 17.11
N SER A 132 10.66 12.52 16.45
CA SER A 132 9.75 11.43 16.10
C SER A 132 10.52 10.37 15.31
N ARG A 133 10.68 9.17 15.86
CA ARG A 133 11.46 8.10 15.21
C ARG A 133 10.79 7.64 13.92
N VAL A 134 11.59 7.02 13.05
CA VAL A 134 11.06 6.26 11.90
C VAL A 134 10.61 4.88 12.40
N CYS A 135 9.40 4.47 12.04
CA CYS A 135 8.91 3.12 12.34
C CYS A 135 9.10 2.21 11.12
N ILE A 136 9.87 1.13 11.26
CA ILE A 136 10.16 0.20 10.16
C ILE A 136 9.59 -1.18 10.49
N LEU A 137 8.66 -1.68 9.68
CA LEU A 137 8.11 -3.03 9.81
C LEU A 137 8.57 -3.90 8.64
N GLY A 138 9.22 -5.01 8.95
CA GLY A 138 9.59 -6.01 7.95
C GLY A 138 8.54 -7.11 7.82
N MET A 139 7.81 -7.16 6.70
CA MET A 139 6.86 -8.23 6.41
C MET A 139 7.49 -9.33 5.55
N TYR A 140 7.43 -10.57 6.04
CA TYR A 140 7.97 -11.73 5.32
C TYR A 140 6.97 -12.87 5.23
N GLY A 141 7.23 -13.84 4.36
CA GLY A 141 6.38 -15.03 4.26
C GLY A 141 6.45 -15.69 2.90
N LEU A 142 5.75 -16.82 2.80
CA LEU A 142 5.79 -17.66 1.61
C LEU A 142 5.36 -16.91 0.33
N PRO A 143 5.91 -17.27 -0.82
CA PRO A 143 5.41 -16.78 -2.10
C PRO A 143 3.93 -17.11 -2.29
N GLY A 144 3.18 -16.21 -2.93
CA GLY A 144 1.74 -16.39 -3.13
C GLY A 144 0.87 -16.19 -1.88
N SER A 145 1.46 -15.82 -0.74
CA SER A 145 0.73 -15.54 0.52
C SER A 145 -0.05 -14.22 0.52
N GLY A 146 0.08 -13.40 -0.52
CA GLY A 146 -0.60 -12.10 -0.64
C GLY A 146 0.16 -10.90 -0.09
N LYS A 147 1.47 -11.00 0.20
CA LYS A 147 2.29 -9.87 0.69
C LYS A 147 2.12 -8.59 -0.13
N SER A 148 2.40 -8.64 -1.44
CA SER A 148 2.27 -7.47 -2.33
C SER A 148 0.85 -6.93 -2.42
N THR A 149 -0.15 -7.82 -2.34
CA THR A 149 -1.57 -7.43 -2.30
C THR A 149 -1.89 -6.67 -1.02
N LEU A 150 -1.47 -7.18 0.13
CA LEU A 150 -1.67 -6.55 1.43
C LEU A 150 -0.95 -5.20 1.53
N SER A 151 0.27 -5.10 1.00
CA SER A 151 1.01 -3.84 0.97
C SER A 151 0.32 -2.75 0.16
N LYS A 152 -0.32 -3.11 -0.96
CA LYS A 152 -1.11 -2.17 -1.77
C LYS A 152 -2.36 -1.68 -1.02
N CYS A 153 -3.06 -2.58 -0.32
CA CYS A 153 -4.17 -2.18 0.56
C CYS A 153 -3.71 -1.23 1.68
N LEU A 154 -2.53 -1.49 2.27
CA LEU A 154 -1.94 -0.61 3.27
C LEU A 154 -1.57 0.76 2.66
N CYS A 155 -1.07 0.80 1.42
CA CYS A 155 -0.84 2.07 0.73
C CYS A 155 -2.13 2.87 0.59
N ASN A 156 -3.25 2.25 0.23
CA ASN A 156 -4.54 2.94 0.12
C ASN A 156 -5.03 3.44 1.49
N HIS A 157 -4.91 2.62 2.53
CA HIS A 157 -5.24 2.98 3.91
C HIS A 157 -4.42 4.21 4.38
N TYR A 158 -3.09 4.15 4.24
CA TYR A 158 -2.22 5.23 4.66
C TYR A 158 -2.23 6.44 3.71
N SER A 159 -2.58 6.27 2.43
CA SER A 159 -2.76 7.40 1.51
C SER A 159 -3.86 8.33 2.02
N THR A 160 -4.96 7.76 2.52
CA THR A 160 -6.05 8.54 3.12
C THR A 160 -5.58 9.25 4.39
N ASN A 161 -4.87 8.54 5.27
CA ASN A 161 -4.43 9.07 6.57
C ASN A 161 -3.26 10.07 6.48
N LEU A 162 -2.45 9.98 5.43
CA LEU A 162 -1.26 10.80 5.21
C LEU A 162 -1.41 11.73 4.01
N HIS A 163 -2.66 12.07 3.63
CA HIS A 163 -2.94 13.08 2.62
C HIS A 163 -2.24 12.83 1.26
N GLY A 164 -2.23 11.58 0.81
CA GLY A 164 -1.61 11.15 -0.45
C GLY A 164 -0.13 10.78 -0.34
N LYS A 165 0.51 10.95 0.83
CA LYS A 165 1.94 10.66 1.06
C LYS A 165 2.23 9.16 1.29
N ALA A 166 1.56 8.28 0.56
CA ALA A 166 1.81 6.84 0.57
C ALA A 166 2.48 6.40 -0.75
N LEU A 167 3.64 5.78 -0.63
CA LEU A 167 4.53 5.44 -1.74
C LEU A 167 4.73 3.94 -1.78
N TYR A 168 4.66 3.37 -2.99
CA TYR A 168 4.89 1.96 -3.23
C TYR A 168 5.98 1.80 -4.28
N LEU A 169 7.06 1.13 -3.88
CA LEU A 169 8.17 0.77 -4.73
C LEU A 169 8.20 -0.73 -4.89
N ASN A 170 8.02 -1.21 -6.11
CA ASN A 170 8.26 -2.60 -6.44
C ASN A 170 9.64 -2.73 -7.08
N LEU A 171 10.53 -3.48 -6.44
CA LEU A 171 11.87 -3.71 -6.96
C LEU A 171 11.82 -4.69 -8.14
N PRO A 172 12.64 -4.47 -9.19
CA PRO A 172 12.72 -5.36 -10.32
C PRO A 172 13.39 -6.68 -9.94
N THR A 173 13.02 -7.77 -10.62
CA THR A 173 13.68 -9.07 -10.42
C THR A 173 15.08 -9.12 -11.02
N ASN A 174 15.32 -8.39 -12.11
CA ASN A 174 16.61 -8.30 -12.79
C ASN A 174 17.22 -6.96 -12.43
N ILE A 175 18.14 -6.97 -11.47
CA ILE A 175 18.66 -5.76 -10.83
C ILE A 175 19.83 -5.21 -11.64
N THR A 176 19.66 -3.97 -12.10
CA THR A 176 20.69 -3.15 -12.73
C THR A 176 20.54 -1.73 -12.21
N ASP A 177 21.63 -0.98 -12.18
CA ASP A 177 21.62 0.39 -11.67
C ASP A 177 20.60 1.26 -12.41
N ASP A 178 20.51 1.15 -13.74
CA ASP A 178 19.51 1.86 -14.55
C ASP A 178 18.07 1.61 -14.08
N LYS A 179 17.73 0.36 -13.76
CA LYS A 179 16.38 0.02 -13.28
C LYS A 179 16.14 0.51 -11.87
N LEU A 180 17.16 0.54 -11.03
CA LEU A 180 17.07 1.10 -9.68
C LEU A 180 16.93 2.63 -9.75
N VAL A 181 17.61 3.29 -10.69
CA VAL A 181 17.41 4.71 -11.02
C VAL A 181 15.96 4.94 -11.47
N ASP A 182 15.42 4.11 -12.35
CA ASP A 182 14.02 4.21 -12.79
C ASP A 182 13.02 4.02 -11.64
N VAL A 183 13.32 3.14 -10.67
CA VAL A 183 12.52 2.99 -9.44
C VAL A 183 12.54 4.30 -8.65
N CYS A 184 13.70 4.91 -8.45
CA CYS A 184 13.83 6.19 -7.74
C CYS A 184 13.18 7.36 -8.49
N LYS A 185 13.24 7.40 -9.83
CA LYS A 185 12.55 8.41 -10.65
C LYS A 185 11.04 8.42 -10.39
N LYS A 186 10.43 7.28 -10.03
CA LYS A 186 9.01 7.20 -9.67
C LYS A 186 8.68 7.82 -8.31
N LEU A 187 9.68 8.01 -7.44
CA LEU A 187 9.52 8.65 -6.14
C LEU A 187 9.49 10.17 -6.27
N VAL A 188 10.39 10.74 -7.07
CA VAL A 188 10.63 12.19 -7.12
C VAL A 188 9.34 12.98 -7.39
N PRO A 189 8.52 12.70 -8.42
CA PRO A 189 7.28 13.46 -8.65
C PRO A 189 6.25 13.35 -7.53
N ARG A 190 6.26 12.24 -6.78
CA ARG A 190 5.32 11.99 -5.67
C ARG A 190 5.79 12.65 -4.36
N LEU A 191 7.06 13.04 -4.32
CA LEU A 191 7.76 13.56 -3.17
C LEU A 191 8.11 15.04 -3.31
N SER A 192 8.18 15.55 -4.55
CA SER A 192 8.36 16.97 -4.87
C SER A 192 7.06 17.74 -4.62
N ILE A 193 6.78 18.06 -3.36
CA ILE A 193 5.58 18.80 -3.00
C ILE A 193 5.73 20.31 -3.30
N TYR A 194 6.97 20.84 -3.41
CA TYR A 194 7.14 22.31 -3.34
C TYR A 194 7.99 23.07 -4.36
N HIS A 195 8.83 22.48 -5.21
CA HIS A 195 9.56 23.32 -6.18
C HIS A 195 9.79 22.61 -7.50
N ASN A 196 9.77 23.42 -8.58
CA ASN A 196 10.18 23.17 -9.97
C ASN A 196 10.32 21.70 -10.36
N LYS A 197 9.57 21.28 -11.39
CA LYS A 197 9.76 19.98 -12.06
C LYS A 197 11.26 19.64 -12.10
N VAL A 198 11.65 18.67 -11.28
CA VAL A 198 13.02 18.19 -11.26
C VAL A 198 13.24 17.53 -12.60
N ASP A 199 14.19 18.04 -13.38
CA ASP A 199 14.54 17.42 -14.65
C ASP A 199 15.34 16.15 -14.36
N LEU A 200 14.71 15.01 -14.66
CA LEU A 200 15.29 13.68 -14.47
C LEU A 200 15.75 13.05 -15.79
N THR A 201 15.69 13.80 -16.91
CA THR A 201 15.99 13.27 -18.25
C THR A 201 17.43 12.76 -18.36
N ASN A 202 18.38 13.47 -17.75
CA ASN A 202 19.82 13.15 -17.82
C ASN A 202 20.34 12.36 -16.61
N VAL A 203 19.46 11.91 -15.71
CA VAL A 203 19.88 11.15 -14.53
C VAL A 203 19.98 9.66 -14.89
N SER A 204 21.21 9.16 -15.02
CA SER A 204 21.51 7.74 -15.32
C SER A 204 22.21 7.02 -14.16
N GLU A 205 22.70 7.74 -13.15
CA GLU A 205 23.48 7.16 -12.05
C GLU A 205 22.72 7.19 -10.72
N LEU A 206 22.89 6.15 -9.92
CA LEU A 206 22.28 6.04 -8.59
C LEU A 206 22.78 7.11 -7.62
N GLU A 207 24.05 7.48 -7.69
CA GLU A 207 24.62 8.50 -6.79
C GLU A 207 24.02 9.88 -7.03
N GLN A 208 23.86 10.26 -8.30
CA GLN A 208 23.17 11.49 -8.68
C GLN A 208 21.72 11.48 -8.17
N MET A 209 21.05 10.33 -8.28
CA MET A 209 19.70 10.15 -7.78
C MET A 209 19.62 10.29 -6.25
N TYR A 210 20.55 9.70 -5.49
CA TYR A 210 20.59 9.85 -4.03
C TYR A 210 20.84 11.31 -3.62
N SER A 211 21.71 12.02 -4.34
CA SER A 211 21.94 13.45 -4.11
C SER A 211 20.66 14.27 -4.30
N ILE A 212 19.93 14.02 -5.39
CA ILE A 212 18.62 14.64 -5.65
C ILE A 212 17.65 14.35 -4.51
N LEU A 213 17.45 13.08 -4.16
CA LEU A 213 16.53 12.67 -3.08
C LEU A 213 16.91 13.32 -1.72
N SER A 214 18.19 13.40 -1.40
CA SER A 214 18.67 14.01 -0.16
C SER A 214 18.44 15.53 -0.13
N SER A 215 18.65 16.21 -1.26
CA SER A 215 18.54 17.68 -1.37
C SER A 215 17.11 18.21 -1.25
N HIS A 216 16.11 17.41 -1.61
CA HIS A 216 14.71 17.82 -1.63
C HIS A 216 14.01 17.81 -0.25
N LYS A 217 14.77 17.72 0.85
CA LYS A 217 14.25 17.71 2.24
C LYS A 217 13.10 16.72 2.44
N LEU A 218 13.16 15.57 1.76
CA LEU A 218 12.15 14.52 1.89
C LEU A 218 12.07 13.97 3.31
N GLN A 219 13.19 14.08 4.04
CA GLN A 219 13.30 13.82 5.47
C GLN A 219 12.42 14.73 6.37
N SER A 220 11.84 15.82 5.86
CA SER A 220 10.94 16.69 6.64
C SER A 220 9.47 16.33 6.49
N SER A 221 9.11 15.39 5.61
CA SER A 221 7.73 14.95 5.39
C SER A 221 7.48 13.57 5.99
N LYS A 222 6.37 13.43 6.72
CA LYS A 222 5.86 12.14 7.15
C LYS A 222 5.30 11.38 5.95
N VAL A 223 5.88 10.22 5.64
CA VAL A 223 5.43 9.36 4.53
C VAL A 223 5.17 7.94 5.00
N PHE A 224 4.32 7.22 4.26
CA PHE A 224 4.25 5.76 4.32
C PHE A 224 4.95 5.18 3.10
N LEU A 225 6.09 4.50 3.29
CA LEU A 225 6.87 3.92 2.19
C LEU A 225 6.79 2.40 2.24
N VAL A 226 6.35 1.78 1.15
CA VAL A 226 6.47 0.34 0.93
C VAL A 226 7.62 0.07 -0.04
N VAL A 227 8.53 -0.82 0.34
CA VAL A 227 9.54 -1.40 -0.56
C VAL A 227 9.25 -2.89 -0.70
N ASP A 228 8.77 -3.28 -1.88
CA ASP A 228 8.29 -4.62 -2.20
C ASP A 228 9.27 -5.42 -3.06
N ASN A 229 9.20 -6.75 -2.94
CA ASN A 229 10.06 -7.74 -3.59
C ASN A 229 11.55 -7.55 -3.30
N ILE A 230 11.89 -7.33 -2.03
CA ILE A 230 13.29 -7.22 -1.61
C ILE A 230 13.99 -8.58 -1.71
N VAL A 231 15.16 -8.56 -2.36
CA VAL A 231 16.08 -9.68 -2.52
C VAL A 231 17.48 -9.29 -2.06
N GLU A 232 18.36 -10.27 -1.97
CA GLU A 232 19.73 -10.16 -1.45
C GLU A 232 20.52 -9.02 -2.09
N GLU A 233 20.48 -8.93 -3.40
CA GLU A 233 21.25 -7.98 -4.21
C GLU A 233 20.74 -6.53 -4.05
N THR A 234 19.53 -6.34 -3.52
CA THR A 234 18.95 -5.01 -3.29
C THR A 234 19.16 -4.46 -1.88
N ILE A 235 19.74 -5.23 -0.96
CA ILE A 235 19.84 -4.85 0.46
C ILE A 235 20.52 -3.49 0.62
N HIS A 236 21.69 -3.29 0.00
CA HIS A 236 22.45 -2.05 0.10
C HIS A 236 21.69 -0.86 -0.50
N PHE A 237 21.05 -1.07 -1.66
CA PHE A 237 20.20 -0.06 -2.29
C PHE A 237 19.05 0.38 -1.36
N VAL A 238 18.31 -0.57 -0.79
CA VAL A 238 17.17 -0.28 0.08
C VAL A 238 17.61 0.46 1.34
N GLN A 239 18.70 0.04 1.97
CA GLN A 239 19.26 0.70 3.15
C GLN A 239 19.66 2.14 2.86
N ARG A 240 20.33 2.39 1.73
CA ARG A 240 20.72 3.74 1.32
C ARG A 240 19.51 4.60 0.95
N LEU A 241 18.54 4.04 0.25
CA LEU A 241 17.28 4.71 -0.10
C LEU A 241 16.52 5.17 1.16
N MET A 242 16.42 4.31 2.17
CA MET A 242 15.77 4.68 3.44
C MET A 242 16.46 5.87 4.11
N GLY A 243 17.80 5.90 4.11
CA GLY A 243 18.57 7.00 4.70
C GLY A 243 18.33 8.36 4.04
N VAL A 244 17.95 8.40 2.75
CA VAL A 244 17.76 9.66 2.02
C VAL A 244 16.29 10.07 1.86
N VAL A 245 15.35 9.11 1.84
CA VAL A 245 13.93 9.38 1.58
C VAL A 245 13.11 9.52 2.86
N VAL A 246 13.52 8.89 3.95
CA VAL A 246 12.64 8.67 5.10
C VAL A 246 12.94 9.63 6.24
N GLY A 247 11.92 10.43 6.58
CA GLY A 247 11.98 11.45 7.63
C GLY A 247 11.37 11.03 8.96
N ALA A 248 11.61 11.85 9.99
CA ALA A 248 11.00 11.69 11.31
C ALA A 248 9.47 11.52 11.25
N GLY A 249 8.93 10.52 11.96
CA GLY A 249 7.50 10.21 11.96
C GLY A 249 6.98 9.49 10.72
N SER A 250 7.87 9.05 9.83
CA SER A 250 7.52 8.18 8.70
C SER A 250 7.37 6.73 9.13
N LYS A 251 6.58 5.99 8.34
CA LYS A 251 6.35 4.56 8.48
C LYS A 251 6.89 3.86 7.24
N VAL A 252 7.69 2.81 7.40
CA VAL A 252 8.28 2.03 6.31
C VAL A 252 7.87 0.57 6.43
N LEU A 253 7.36 0.00 5.34
CA LEU A 253 7.06 -1.43 5.22
C LEU A 253 8.04 -2.07 4.24
N LEU A 254 8.94 -2.91 4.76
CA LEU A 254 9.88 -3.69 3.96
C LEU A 254 9.26 -5.07 3.69
N VAL A 255 9.19 -5.49 2.44
CA VAL A 255 8.53 -6.74 2.07
C VAL A 255 9.50 -7.68 1.38
N ALA A 256 9.75 -8.82 2.00
CA ALA A 256 10.66 -9.83 1.50
C ALA A 256 10.05 -11.24 1.58
N ARG A 257 10.72 -12.24 0.99
CA ARG A 257 10.28 -13.64 1.08
C ARG A 257 10.65 -14.28 2.42
N THR A 258 11.83 -13.95 2.97
CA THR A 258 12.38 -14.62 4.14
C THR A 258 12.60 -13.66 5.29
N TYR A 259 12.54 -14.20 6.51
CA TYR A 259 12.91 -13.46 7.72
C TYR A 259 14.37 -13.01 7.67
N ASN A 260 15.29 -13.85 7.19
CA ASN A 260 16.72 -13.53 7.16
C ASN A 260 17.02 -12.28 6.33
N LEU A 261 16.32 -12.06 5.20
CA LEU A 261 16.46 -10.83 4.41
C LEU A 261 16.00 -9.61 5.22
N ILE A 262 14.85 -9.70 5.88
CA ILE A 262 14.33 -8.65 6.77
C ILE A 262 15.32 -8.35 7.90
N HIS A 263 15.79 -9.38 8.60
CA HIS A 263 16.72 -9.23 9.72
C HIS A 263 18.00 -8.50 9.28
N ARG A 264 18.57 -8.87 8.14
CA ARG A 264 19.78 -8.22 7.60
C ARG A 264 19.54 -6.79 7.14
N LEU A 265 18.36 -6.50 6.58
CA LEU A 265 17.98 -5.13 6.24
C LEU A 265 17.94 -4.27 7.51
N LEU A 266 17.22 -4.74 8.53
CA LEU A 266 16.97 -4.03 9.80
C LEU A 266 18.21 -3.86 10.69
N HIS A 267 19.27 -4.64 10.48
CA HIS A 267 20.54 -4.55 11.22
C HIS A 267 21.70 -4.03 10.36
N GLY A 268 21.38 -3.36 9.25
CA GLY A 268 22.37 -2.83 8.33
C GLY A 268 23.09 -1.58 8.82
N PRO A 269 24.29 -1.29 8.25
CA PRO A 269 25.13 -0.17 8.65
C PRO A 269 24.57 1.22 8.30
N HIS A 270 23.61 1.30 7.36
CA HIS A 270 23.00 2.57 6.94
C HIS A 270 21.65 2.86 7.58
N ILE A 271 21.18 2.01 8.51
CA ILE A 271 20.07 2.36 9.40
C ILE A 271 20.64 3.25 10.52
N ASN A 272 21.03 4.46 10.13
CA ASN A 272 21.58 5.47 11.03
C ASN A 272 20.57 6.60 11.20
N SER A 273 19.62 6.37 12.12
CA SER A 273 18.72 7.35 12.72
C SER A 273 17.97 6.66 13.85
N PRO A 274 17.42 7.39 14.83
CA PRO A 274 16.61 6.76 15.87
C PRO A 274 15.37 6.17 15.19
N CYS A 275 15.39 4.87 14.96
CA CYS A 275 14.30 4.11 14.36
C CYS A 275 13.87 3.04 15.35
N VAL A 276 12.60 2.67 15.27
CA VAL A 276 12.06 1.49 15.95
C VAL A 276 11.65 0.54 14.87
N TYR A 277 12.02 -0.72 15.00
CA TYR A 277 11.69 -1.72 14.01
C TYR A 277 11.20 -3.02 14.64
N ASP A 278 10.39 -3.73 13.87
CA ASP A 278 9.95 -5.10 14.16
C ASP A 278 9.79 -5.84 12.84
N SER A 279 9.54 -7.15 12.92
CA SER A 279 9.21 -7.98 11.78
C SER A 279 7.95 -8.79 12.03
N VAL A 280 7.20 -9.03 10.97
CA VAL A 280 5.95 -9.78 11.05
C VAL A 280 5.88 -10.78 9.90
N ARG A 281 5.51 -12.02 10.22
CA ARG A 281 5.10 -12.97 9.19
C ARG A 281 3.73 -12.54 8.69
N VAL A 282 3.57 -12.46 7.36
CA VAL A 282 2.28 -12.16 6.73
C VAL A 282 1.17 -13.03 7.35
N PRO A 283 0.10 -12.42 7.87
CA PRO A 283 -0.90 -13.19 8.59
C PRO A 283 -1.62 -14.15 7.63
N ASN A 284 -1.95 -15.34 8.12
CA ASN A 284 -2.64 -16.33 7.31
C ASN A 284 -4.09 -15.92 7.06
N VAL A 285 -4.58 -16.32 5.89
CA VAL A 285 -6.00 -16.30 5.56
C VAL A 285 -6.72 -17.36 6.39
N ASN A 286 -7.89 -17.04 6.92
CA ASN A 286 -8.69 -18.01 7.67
C ASN A 286 -9.55 -18.88 6.72
N ASN A 287 -10.22 -19.92 7.25
CA ASN A 287 -11.01 -20.84 6.43
C ASN A 287 -12.12 -20.13 5.63
N GLU A 288 -12.82 -19.18 6.24
CA GLU A 288 -13.93 -18.47 5.61
C GLU A 288 -13.45 -17.55 4.49
N GLU A 289 -12.37 -16.82 4.72
CA GLU A 289 -11.70 -16.00 3.72
C GLU A 289 -11.13 -16.87 2.59
N ALA A 290 -10.59 -18.04 2.90
CA ALA A 290 -10.09 -18.98 1.90
C ALA A 290 -11.20 -19.49 0.97
N LEU A 291 -12.36 -19.83 1.55
CA LEU A 291 -13.57 -20.18 0.79
C LEU A 291 -14.03 -19.04 -0.11
N ARG A 292 -14.05 -17.80 0.40
CA ARG A 292 -14.40 -16.61 -0.40
C ARG A 292 -13.42 -16.37 -1.54
N ILE A 293 -12.11 -16.54 -1.32
CA ILE A 293 -11.10 -16.40 -2.39
C ILE A 293 -11.34 -17.43 -3.48
N LEU A 294 -11.57 -18.69 -3.10
CA LEU A 294 -11.84 -19.79 -4.03
C LEU A 294 -13.12 -19.55 -4.84
N LEU A 295 -14.16 -19.03 -4.19
CA LEU A 295 -15.43 -18.70 -4.84
C LEU A 295 -15.31 -17.54 -5.83
N GLN A 296 -14.60 -16.48 -5.47
CA GLN A 296 -14.46 -15.29 -6.30
C GLN A 296 -13.59 -15.52 -7.53
N SER A 297 -12.56 -16.37 -7.45
CA SER A 297 -11.70 -16.64 -8.61
C SER A 297 -12.32 -17.56 -9.66
N ARG A 298 -13.56 -18.00 -9.44
CA ARG A 298 -14.29 -18.94 -10.28
C ARG A 298 -14.98 -18.30 -11.50
N ASP A 299 -15.24 -16.99 -11.48
CA ASP A 299 -15.95 -16.25 -12.55
C ASP A 299 -17.24 -16.92 -13.07
N CYS A 300 -18.16 -17.24 -12.17
CA CYS A 300 -19.59 -17.13 -12.48
C CYS A 300 -20.10 -15.81 -11.93
N VAL A 301 -20.07 -14.78 -12.77
CA VAL A 301 -20.87 -13.54 -12.61
C VAL A 301 -22.36 -13.85 -12.38
N SER A 302 -22.84 -15.05 -12.73
CA SER A 302 -24.20 -15.52 -12.45
C SER A 302 -24.47 -15.98 -10.99
N LEU A 303 -23.43 -16.32 -10.22
CA LEU A 303 -23.56 -16.69 -8.79
C LEU A 303 -23.05 -15.60 -7.86
N ALA A 304 -22.09 -14.78 -8.31
CA ALA A 304 -21.52 -13.69 -7.53
C ALA A 304 -22.53 -12.58 -7.20
N ASN A 305 -23.59 -12.42 -8.01
CA ASN A 305 -24.62 -11.42 -7.79
C ASN A 305 -25.76 -11.87 -6.85
N SER A 306 -25.80 -13.13 -6.39
CA SER A 306 -26.84 -13.59 -5.42
C SER A 306 -26.39 -14.54 -4.32
N CYS A 307 -25.17 -15.07 -4.35
CA CYS A 307 -24.71 -16.03 -3.35
C CYS A 307 -23.64 -15.45 -2.42
N ALA A 308 -24.08 -14.86 -1.29
CA ALA A 308 -23.25 -14.92 -0.09
C ALA A 308 -22.85 -16.39 0.15
N LEU A 309 -21.68 -16.65 0.73
CA LEU A 309 -21.25 -18.01 1.15
C LEU A 309 -22.38 -18.77 1.89
N ASP A 310 -23.24 -18.01 2.57
CA ASP A 310 -24.40 -18.45 3.33
C ASP A 310 -25.61 -18.90 2.48
N ASN A 311 -25.70 -18.45 1.23
CA ASN A 311 -26.78 -18.79 0.30
C ASN A 311 -26.44 -19.99 -0.60
N LEU A 312 -25.24 -20.59 -0.46
CA LEU A 312 -24.86 -21.76 -1.22
C LEU A 312 -25.60 -23.01 -0.71
N PRO A 313 -26.09 -23.89 -1.60
CA PRO A 313 -26.64 -25.18 -1.18
C PRO A 313 -25.61 -25.95 -0.33
N PRO A 314 -26.03 -26.64 0.75
CA PRO A 314 -25.11 -27.30 1.69
C PRO A 314 -24.08 -28.21 1.03
N ARG A 315 -24.47 -28.94 -0.02
CA ARG A 315 -23.58 -29.80 -0.80
C ARG A 315 -22.44 -29.05 -1.48
N HIS A 316 -22.70 -27.86 -2.02
CA HIS A 316 -21.67 -27.03 -2.65
C HIS A 316 -20.73 -26.42 -1.61
N LYS A 317 -21.25 -26.03 -0.45
CA LYS A 317 -20.44 -25.51 0.66
C LYS A 317 -19.47 -26.59 1.17
N GLN A 318 -19.97 -27.79 1.45
CA GLN A 318 -19.16 -28.94 1.86
C GLN A 318 -18.06 -29.24 0.84
N MET A 319 -18.41 -29.20 -0.45
CA MET A 319 -17.44 -29.42 -1.54
C MET A 319 -16.29 -28.39 -1.51
N LEU A 320 -16.60 -27.11 -1.32
CA LEU A 320 -15.58 -26.06 -1.24
C LEU A 320 -14.72 -26.18 0.02
N GLU A 321 -15.32 -26.59 1.13
CA GLU A 321 -14.61 -26.88 2.38
C GLU A 321 -13.61 -28.04 2.20
N GLU A 322 -14.00 -29.10 1.47
CA GLU A 322 -13.11 -30.20 1.10
C GLU A 322 -11.91 -29.68 0.25
N VAL A 323 -12.14 -28.82 -0.75
CA VAL A 323 -11.04 -28.20 -1.54
C VAL A 323 -10.10 -27.42 -0.66
N VAL A 324 -10.65 -26.53 0.17
CA VAL A 324 -9.86 -25.69 1.04
C VAL A 324 -9.04 -26.57 1.97
N SER A 325 -9.62 -27.62 2.55
CA SER A 325 -8.90 -28.59 3.39
C SER A 325 -7.72 -29.27 2.68
N MET A 326 -7.86 -29.64 1.40
CA MET A 326 -6.80 -30.25 0.57
C MET A 326 -5.75 -29.23 0.08
N SER A 327 -6.11 -27.95 0.05
CA SER A 327 -5.24 -26.86 -0.40
C SER A 327 -4.26 -26.37 0.67
N GLY A 328 -4.54 -26.64 1.96
CA GLY A 328 -3.71 -26.24 3.08
C GLY A 328 -2.34 -26.92 3.08
N PHE A 329 -1.30 -26.20 3.53
CA PHE A 329 0.01 -26.79 3.83
C PHE A 329 0.00 -27.37 5.24
N HIS A 330 0.22 -28.70 5.33
CA HIS A 330 0.23 -29.48 6.57
C HIS A 330 -1.09 -29.43 7.36
N ASN A 331 -1.16 -30.19 8.46
CA ASN A 331 -2.26 -30.14 9.44
C ASN A 331 -2.47 -28.72 10.06
N SER A 332 -1.60 -27.77 9.71
CA SER A 332 -1.52 -26.40 10.22
C SER A 332 -2.47 -25.39 9.55
N LYS A 333 -3.32 -25.80 8.60
CA LYS A 333 -4.32 -24.93 7.92
C LYS A 333 -3.74 -23.62 7.35
N VAL A 334 -2.56 -23.68 6.73
CA VAL A 334 -1.96 -22.51 6.06
C VAL A 334 -2.43 -22.48 4.60
N TYR A 335 -3.22 -21.46 4.25
CA TYR A 335 -3.73 -21.28 2.89
C TYR A 335 -2.93 -20.22 2.13
N LEU A 336 -2.53 -20.53 0.90
CA LEU A 336 -1.91 -19.56 -0.01
C LEU A 336 -2.98 -18.99 -0.95
N PRO A 337 -3.31 -17.69 -0.87
CA PRO A 337 -4.28 -17.04 -1.74
C PRO A 337 -4.07 -17.30 -3.23
N LEU A 338 -2.81 -17.32 -3.69
CA LEU A 338 -2.51 -17.59 -5.09
C LEU A 338 -2.95 -19.01 -5.51
N VAL A 339 -2.71 -20.01 -4.66
CA VAL A 339 -3.12 -21.39 -4.93
C VAL A 339 -4.64 -21.50 -4.96
N LEU A 340 -5.33 -20.88 -4.01
CA LEU A 340 -6.79 -20.82 -3.96
C LEU A 340 -7.38 -20.15 -5.21
N LYS A 341 -6.77 -19.04 -5.67
CA LYS A 341 -7.21 -18.36 -6.89
C LYS A 341 -7.11 -19.26 -8.11
N LEU A 342 -5.96 -19.92 -8.30
CA LEU A 342 -5.73 -20.86 -9.40
C LEU A 342 -6.71 -22.04 -9.35
N MET A 343 -6.91 -22.63 -8.18
CA MET A 343 -7.88 -23.70 -7.98
C MET A 343 -9.29 -23.25 -8.35
N GLY A 344 -9.75 -22.11 -7.83
CA GLY A 344 -11.11 -21.62 -8.11
C GLY A 344 -11.32 -21.32 -9.60
N ALA A 345 -10.32 -20.75 -10.28
CA ALA A 345 -10.39 -20.49 -11.72
C ALA A 345 -10.50 -21.78 -12.54
N GLN A 346 -9.77 -22.83 -12.16
CA GLN A 346 -9.87 -24.14 -12.82
C GLN A 346 -11.21 -24.81 -12.52
N LEU A 347 -11.71 -24.69 -11.28
CA LEU A 347 -13.04 -25.18 -10.92
C LEU A 347 -14.17 -24.43 -11.63
N GLY A 348 -13.95 -23.18 -12.04
CA GLY A 348 -14.91 -22.36 -12.79
C GLY A 348 -15.24 -22.90 -14.17
N GLN A 349 -14.37 -23.73 -14.74
CA GLN A 349 -14.57 -24.35 -16.06
C GLN A 349 -15.62 -25.46 -16.03
N TYR A 350 -16.03 -25.91 -14.84
CA TYR A 350 -16.98 -27.00 -14.66
C TYR A 350 -18.30 -26.50 -14.06
N LYS A 351 -19.41 -27.03 -14.59
CA LYS A 351 -20.73 -26.81 -14.00
C LYS A 351 -20.85 -27.60 -12.67
N LEU A 352 -21.46 -26.98 -11.66
CA LEU A 352 -21.60 -27.54 -10.30
C LEU A 352 -22.53 -28.76 -10.23
N ASP A 353 -23.38 -28.94 -11.24
CA ASP A 353 -24.35 -30.03 -11.38
C ASP A 353 -23.70 -31.40 -11.63
N VAL A 354 -22.36 -31.49 -11.64
CA VAL A 354 -21.65 -32.76 -11.81
C VAL A 354 -20.61 -33.01 -10.73
N TYR A 355 -21.11 -33.14 -9.50
CA TYR A 355 -20.34 -33.51 -8.32
C TYR A 355 -19.47 -34.77 -8.50
N ASP A 356 -19.96 -35.79 -9.21
CA ASP A 356 -19.19 -37.04 -9.42
C ASP A 356 -18.03 -36.85 -10.41
N ARG A 357 -18.24 -36.09 -11.50
CA ARG A 357 -17.14 -35.67 -12.38
C ARG A 357 -16.16 -34.80 -11.61
N TRP A 358 -16.64 -33.97 -10.70
CA TRP A 358 -15.82 -33.10 -9.87
C TRP A 358 -14.95 -33.90 -8.88
N ARG A 359 -15.50 -34.87 -8.15
CA ARG A 359 -14.75 -35.68 -7.17
C ARG A 359 -13.69 -36.54 -7.85
N VAL A 360 -14.05 -37.22 -8.94
CA VAL A 360 -13.10 -38.00 -9.76
C VAL A 360 -12.03 -37.11 -10.36
N ASN A 361 -12.41 -35.91 -10.84
CA ASN A 361 -11.44 -34.93 -11.29
C ASN A 361 -10.60 -34.41 -10.14
N MET A 362 -11.11 -34.24 -8.92
CA MET A 362 -10.36 -33.79 -7.74
C MET A 362 -9.42 -34.86 -7.18
N GLU A 363 -9.67 -36.14 -7.37
CA GLU A 363 -8.69 -37.19 -7.11
C GLU A 363 -7.55 -37.16 -8.14
N ARG A 364 -7.91 -36.99 -9.42
CA ARG A 364 -6.96 -36.73 -10.53
C ARG A 364 -6.23 -35.39 -10.37
N PHE A 365 -6.92 -34.40 -9.80
CA PHE A 365 -6.45 -33.06 -9.54
C PHE A 365 -5.69 -33.02 -8.23
N GLY A 366 -5.93 -33.88 -7.26
CA GLY A 366 -5.11 -34.06 -6.07
C GLY A 366 -3.75 -34.62 -6.46
N THR A 367 -3.73 -35.55 -7.41
CA THR A 367 -2.50 -36.07 -8.04
C THR A 367 -1.86 -35.07 -9.02
N GLN A 368 -2.63 -34.29 -9.79
CA GLN A 368 -2.10 -33.22 -10.64
C GLN A 368 -1.70 -31.97 -9.87
N VAL A 369 -2.35 -31.61 -8.77
CA VAL A 369 -2.00 -30.54 -7.83
C VAL A 369 -0.84 -30.99 -7.00
N GLN A 370 -0.68 -32.26 -6.63
CA GLN A 370 0.61 -32.75 -6.14
C GLN A 370 1.71 -32.55 -7.20
N ARG A 371 1.42 -32.80 -8.50
CA ARG A 371 2.34 -32.55 -9.64
C ARG A 371 2.52 -31.06 -10.04
N CYS A 372 1.54 -30.19 -9.85
CA CYS A 372 1.51 -28.77 -10.25
C CYS A 372 1.83 -27.85 -9.06
N LYS A 373 1.51 -28.26 -7.81
CA LYS A 373 2.25 -27.84 -6.62
C LYS A 373 3.70 -28.19 -6.87
N LYS A 374 4.05 -29.39 -7.36
CA LYS A 374 5.40 -29.66 -7.86
C LYS A 374 5.82 -28.64 -8.92
N GLN A 375 5.17 -28.43 -10.06
CA GLN A 375 5.78 -27.56 -11.10
C GLN A 375 5.80 -26.05 -10.76
N ALA A 376 4.72 -25.45 -10.25
CA ALA A 376 4.70 -24.00 -9.96
C ALA A 376 5.41 -23.65 -8.64
N ILE A 377 5.37 -24.54 -7.64
CA ILE A 377 6.21 -24.39 -6.44
C ILE A 377 7.64 -24.82 -6.77
N MET A 378 7.91 -25.81 -7.62
CA MET A 378 9.27 -26.16 -8.07
C MET A 378 9.84 -25.10 -8.97
N ASP A 379 9.14 -24.43 -9.88
CA ASP A 379 9.75 -23.36 -10.67
C ASP A 379 10.16 -22.19 -9.75
N LEU A 380 9.39 -21.98 -8.69
CA LEU A 380 9.58 -20.91 -7.74
C LEU A 380 10.54 -21.25 -6.56
N VAL A 381 10.58 -22.53 -6.16
CA VAL A 381 11.54 -23.14 -5.24
C VAL A 381 12.83 -23.43 -5.96
N LYS A 382 12.82 -23.80 -7.25
CA LYS A 382 13.99 -23.96 -8.12
C LYS A 382 14.65 -22.62 -8.29
N ASP A 383 13.93 -21.55 -8.64
CA ASP A 383 14.50 -20.18 -8.65
C ASP A 383 15.14 -19.81 -7.31
N SER A 384 14.55 -20.23 -6.19
CA SER A 384 15.08 -19.95 -4.84
C SER A 384 16.23 -20.89 -4.42
N PHE A 385 16.21 -22.15 -4.87
CA PHE A 385 17.17 -23.21 -4.60
C PHE A 385 18.42 -23.01 -5.44
N THR A 386 18.28 -22.64 -6.71
CA THR A 386 19.39 -22.32 -7.61
C THR A 386 20.17 -21.09 -7.18
N LYS A 387 19.56 -20.23 -6.35
CA LYS A 387 20.21 -19.05 -5.74
C LYS A 387 20.94 -19.38 -4.43
N LEU A 388 20.75 -20.57 -3.86
CA LEU A 388 21.56 -21.04 -2.72
C LEU A 388 22.97 -21.42 -3.19
N SER A 389 23.97 -21.27 -2.32
CA SER A 389 25.30 -21.84 -2.57
C SER A 389 25.24 -23.36 -2.62
N SER A 390 26.17 -23.99 -3.33
CA SER A 390 26.22 -25.45 -3.52
C SER A 390 26.12 -26.23 -2.20
N HIS A 391 26.80 -25.77 -1.15
CA HIS A 391 26.72 -26.39 0.19
C HIS A 391 25.31 -26.31 0.82
N LEU A 392 24.61 -25.19 0.66
CA LEU A 392 23.25 -25.00 1.18
C LEU A 392 22.21 -25.75 0.36
N GLN A 393 22.47 -25.98 -0.94
CA GLN A 393 21.65 -26.85 -1.78
C GLN A 393 21.73 -28.29 -1.29
N PHE A 394 22.92 -28.80 -0.96
CA PHE A 394 23.09 -30.14 -0.38
C PHE A 394 22.41 -30.26 0.99
N LEU A 395 22.61 -29.30 1.89
CA LEU A 395 21.94 -29.30 3.19
C LEU A 395 20.41 -29.24 3.07
N PHE A 396 19.88 -28.48 2.11
CA PHE A 396 18.44 -28.43 1.83
C PHE A 396 17.91 -29.78 1.35
N LEU A 397 18.65 -30.48 0.49
CA LEU A 397 18.31 -31.82 0.01
C LEU A 397 18.36 -32.85 1.16
N ASP A 398 19.37 -32.77 2.03
CA ASP A 398 19.50 -33.64 3.20
C ASP A 398 18.31 -33.44 4.16
N ILE A 399 17.96 -32.20 4.50
CA ILE A 399 16.80 -31.88 5.35
C ILE A 399 15.49 -32.37 4.70
N ALA A 400 15.34 -32.22 3.39
CA ALA A 400 14.16 -32.68 2.65
C ALA A 400 14.04 -34.21 2.59
N LEU A 401 15.16 -34.93 2.66
CA LEU A 401 15.21 -36.40 2.68
C LEU A 401 14.91 -36.98 4.07
N PHE A 402 15.25 -36.27 5.16
CA PHE A 402 15.06 -36.76 6.53
C PHE A 402 13.76 -36.29 7.21
N ILE A 403 13.08 -35.23 6.72
CA ILE A 403 11.79 -34.74 7.24
C ILE A 403 10.64 -35.15 6.31
N ILE A 404 10.44 -36.45 6.13
CA ILE A 404 9.14 -37.00 5.71
C ILE A 404 8.59 -37.76 6.92
N PRO A 405 7.60 -37.24 7.67
CA PRO A 405 6.87 -38.08 8.59
C PRO A 405 6.14 -39.13 7.76
N SER A 406 6.47 -40.38 8.02
CA SER A 406 5.83 -41.58 7.52
C SER A 406 4.30 -41.47 7.55
N VAL A 407 3.69 -41.18 6.40
CA VAL A 407 2.27 -41.46 6.17
C VAL A 407 2.21 -42.78 5.41
N GLY A 408 1.58 -43.75 6.06
CA GLY A 408 1.60 -45.18 5.72
C GLY A 408 1.43 -45.49 4.23
N ILE A 409 2.41 -46.23 3.73
CA ILE A 409 2.28 -47.02 2.51
C ILE A 409 1.20 -48.07 2.80
N PHE A 410 -0.01 -47.85 2.28
CA PHE A 410 -0.91 -48.97 2.03
C PHE A 410 -0.33 -49.75 0.85
N THR A 411 0.27 -50.89 1.17
CA THR A 411 0.56 -51.93 0.19
C THR A 411 -0.77 -52.52 -0.27
N CYS A 412 -1.12 -52.32 -1.53
CA CYS A 412 -2.03 -53.22 -2.23
C CYS A 412 -1.17 -54.26 -2.95
N THR A 413 -1.43 -55.53 -2.61
CA THR A 413 -0.94 -56.74 -3.26
C THR A 413 -1.16 -56.75 -4.76
#